data_AF-A0A920M8S4-F1
#
_entry.id   AF-A0A920M8S4-F1
#
_cell.length_a   1.000
_cell.length_b   1.000
_cell.length_c   1.000
_cell.angle_alpha   90.00
_cell.angle_beta   90.00
_cell.angle_gamma   90.00
#
_symmetry.space_group_name_H-M   'P 1'
#
loop_
_entity.id
_entity.type
_entity.pdbx_description
1 polymer ?
#
loop_
_entity_poly.entity_id
_entity_poly.type
_entity_poly.pdbx_seq_one_letter_code
_entity_poly.pdbx_strand_id
1 'polypeptide(L)'
;MGDSIYRIPKGGFHRLAVQLGYEYGDDGITSLNLQPGLVATERVKIVRGPVENVASLGVEPEVIGGAVAHIASNVSNYISGETIQLQNVAREIGLL
;
A
#
# COMPACT_ATOMS: atom_id res chain seq x y z
N MET A 1 -1.91 -15.14 18.94
CA MET A 1 -3.13 -14.33 19.15
C MET A 1 -2.72 -12.87 19.01
N GLY A 2 -2.94 -12.24 17.84
CA GLY A 2 -2.43 -10.87 17.56
C GLY A 2 -2.76 -10.35 16.17
N ASP A 3 -2.88 -11.25 15.18
CA ASP A 3 -3.18 -10.88 13.80
C ASP A 3 -4.63 -10.40 13.58
N SER A 4 -5.60 -10.88 14.38
CA SER A 4 -7.01 -10.51 14.18
C SER A 4 -7.30 -9.06 14.55
N ILE A 5 -6.67 -8.53 15.63
CA ILE A 5 -6.82 -7.12 16.03
C ILE A 5 -6.16 -6.19 15.00
N TYR A 6 -5.08 -6.62 14.33
CA TYR A 6 -4.46 -5.85 13.24
C TYR A 6 -5.26 -5.89 11.93
N ARG A 7 -5.86 -7.04 11.59
CA ARG A 7 -6.62 -7.22 10.35
C ARG A 7 -7.97 -6.49 10.35
N ILE A 8 -8.65 -6.38 11.50
CA ILE A 8 -9.99 -5.75 11.59
C ILE A 8 -9.97 -4.27 11.15
N PRO A 9 -9.09 -3.39 11.66
CA PRO A 9 -8.98 -2.01 11.18
C PRO A 9 -8.59 -1.94 9.70
N LYS A 10 -7.67 -2.82 9.26
CA LYS A 10 -7.20 -2.88 7.87
C LYS A 10 -8.27 -3.32 6.88
N GLY A 11 -9.18 -4.21 7.28
CA GLY A 11 -10.39 -4.54 6.52
C GLY A 11 -11.40 -3.40 6.46
N GLY A 12 -11.50 -2.59 7.53
CA GLY A 12 -12.34 -1.39 7.57
C GLY A 12 -11.93 -0.33 6.54
N PHE A 13 -10.62 -0.12 6.34
CA PHE A 13 -10.11 0.81 5.32
C PHE A 13 -10.50 0.42 3.89
N HIS A 14 -10.72 -0.86 3.62
CA HIS A 14 -11.19 -1.31 2.31
C HIS A 14 -12.53 -0.65 1.93
N ARG A 15 -13.44 -0.44 2.90
CA ARG A 15 -14.73 0.22 2.65
C ARG A 15 -14.63 1.75 2.59
N LEU A 16 -13.63 2.36 3.21
CA LEU A 16 -13.49 3.82 3.26
C LEU A 16 -13.14 4.42 1.89
N ALA A 17 -12.19 3.82 1.15
CA ALA A 17 -11.86 4.34 -0.18
C ALA A 17 -13.05 4.29 -1.15
N VAL A 18 -13.88 3.23 -1.05
CA VAL A 18 -15.10 3.10 -1.86
C VAL A 18 -16.11 4.19 -1.51
N GLN A 19 -16.34 4.46 -0.22
CA GLN A 19 -17.27 5.50 0.22
C GLN A 19 -16.79 6.90 -0.21
N LEU A 20 -15.52 7.21 0.01
CA LEU A 20 -14.94 8.50 -0.40
C LEU A 20 -14.94 8.67 -1.92
N GLY A 21 -14.66 7.61 -2.66
CA GLY A 21 -14.70 7.63 -4.12
C GLY A 21 -16.10 7.87 -4.68
N TYR A 22 -17.14 7.34 -4.01
CA TYR A 22 -18.54 7.61 -4.36
C TYR A 22 -18.95 9.05 -4.00
N GLU A 23 -18.55 9.54 -2.84
CA GLU A 23 -18.97 10.86 -2.34
C GLU A 23 -18.30 12.03 -3.07
N TYR A 24 -17.00 11.93 -3.35
CA TYR A 24 -16.20 13.03 -3.91
C TYR A 24 -15.74 12.80 -5.36
N GLY A 25 -16.23 11.74 -6.02
CA GLY A 25 -15.88 11.45 -7.41
C GLY A 25 -16.29 12.57 -8.37
N ASP A 26 -17.47 13.17 -8.14
CA ASP A 26 -17.97 14.30 -8.94
C ASP A 26 -17.15 15.59 -8.72
N ASP A 27 -16.42 15.68 -7.60
CA ASP A 27 -15.50 16.78 -7.29
C ASP A 27 -14.10 16.56 -7.91
N GLY A 28 -13.92 15.48 -8.68
CA GLY A 28 -12.63 15.13 -9.29
C GLY A 28 -11.62 14.51 -8.32
N ILE A 29 -12.08 14.00 -7.16
CA ILE A 29 -11.21 13.34 -6.18
C ILE A 29 -11.21 11.83 -6.40
N THR A 30 -10.02 11.27 -6.65
CA THR A 30 -9.81 9.82 -6.68
C THR A 30 -9.34 9.32 -5.31
N SER A 31 -10.06 8.36 -4.73
CA SER A 31 -9.71 7.72 -3.45
C SER A 31 -9.20 6.31 -3.71
N LEU A 32 -8.05 5.92 -3.15
CA LEU A 32 -7.43 4.61 -3.40
C LEU A 32 -6.92 3.99 -2.10
N ASN A 33 -7.01 2.67 -2.00
CA ASN A 33 -6.30 1.91 -0.97
C ASN A 33 -4.96 1.43 -1.51
N LEU A 34 -3.87 1.80 -0.87
CA LEU A 34 -2.53 1.41 -1.29
C LEU A 34 -1.95 0.36 -0.34
N GLN A 35 -1.75 -0.86 -0.84
CA GLN A 35 -1.25 -2.00 -0.07
C GLN A 35 0.25 -2.19 -0.36
N PRO A 36 1.15 -1.92 0.61
CA PRO A 36 2.60 -1.92 0.37
C PRO A 36 3.26 -3.30 0.38
N GLY A 37 2.56 -4.34 0.84
CA GLY A 37 3.17 -5.66 1.07
C GLY A 37 4.17 -5.64 2.23
N LEU A 38 5.20 -6.49 2.18
CA LEU A 38 6.27 -6.52 3.19
C LEU A 38 7.32 -5.45 2.87
N VAL A 39 7.52 -4.51 3.79
CA VAL A 39 8.48 -3.39 3.65
C VAL A 39 9.52 -3.47 4.77
N ALA A 40 10.80 -3.32 4.43
CA ALA A 40 11.95 -3.46 5.34
C ALA A 40 12.16 -2.26 6.30
N THR A 41 11.10 -1.81 6.96
CA THR A 41 11.16 -0.70 7.93
C THR A 41 11.94 -1.06 9.21
N GLU A 42 12.43 -0.06 9.92
CA GLU A 42 13.12 -0.18 11.22
C GLU A 42 12.28 -0.98 12.22
N ARG A 43 10.96 -0.77 12.23
CA ARG A 43 10.03 -1.50 13.10
C ARG A 43 9.98 -3.00 12.79
N VAL A 44 10.03 -3.37 11.51
CA VAL A 44 10.05 -4.79 11.10
C VAL A 44 11.38 -5.44 11.51
N LYS A 45 12.50 -4.71 11.38
CA LYS A 45 13.83 -5.15 11.81
C LYS A 45 13.92 -5.40 13.33
N ILE A 46 13.23 -4.59 14.14
CA ILE A 46 13.20 -4.73 15.61
C ILE A 46 12.27 -5.88 16.06
N VAL A 47 11.06 -5.97 15.51
CA VAL A 47 10.01 -6.90 16.00
C VAL A 47 10.30 -8.36 15.64
N ARG A 48 11.02 -8.62 14.55
CA ARG A 48 11.28 -9.99 14.07
C ARG A 48 12.60 -10.61 14.55
N GLY A 49 13.35 -9.90 15.40
CA GLY A 49 14.66 -10.35 15.91
C GLY A 49 15.75 -10.43 14.83
N PRO A 50 16.98 -10.84 15.17
CA PRO A 50 18.09 -11.00 14.23
C PRO A 50 17.92 -12.29 13.41
N VAL A 51 16.73 -12.48 12.83
CA VAL A 51 16.59 -13.40 11.72
C VAL A 51 17.17 -12.64 10.54
N GLU A 52 18.46 -12.85 10.27
CA GLU A 52 19.26 -12.23 9.19
C GLU A 52 18.56 -12.22 7.82
N ASN A 53 17.50 -13.03 7.67
CA ASN A 53 16.72 -13.18 6.46
C ASN A 53 15.38 -12.42 6.38
N VAL A 54 14.90 -11.68 7.39
CA VAL A 54 13.56 -11.03 7.26
C VAL A 54 13.64 -9.59 6.77
N ALA A 55 14.69 -8.87 7.12
CA ALA A 55 14.98 -7.57 6.51
C ALA A 55 15.26 -7.71 5.01
N SER A 56 15.86 -8.83 4.57
CA SER A 56 16.13 -9.16 3.16
C SER A 56 14.90 -9.66 2.38
N LEU A 57 13.75 -9.87 3.03
CA LEU A 57 12.50 -10.29 2.36
C LEU A 57 11.55 -9.12 2.08
N GLY A 58 11.75 -7.97 2.70
CA GLY A 58 10.94 -6.77 2.47
C GLY A 58 11.55 -5.90 1.38
N VAL A 59 10.71 -5.17 0.65
CA VAL A 59 11.20 -4.12 -0.24
C VAL A 59 11.61 -2.88 0.56
N GLU A 60 12.56 -2.12 0.04
CA GLU A 60 12.97 -0.85 0.64
C GLU A 60 11.82 0.19 0.56
N PRO A 61 11.65 1.06 1.57
CA PRO A 61 10.59 2.08 1.59
C PRO A 61 10.56 2.97 0.34
N GLU A 62 11.72 3.27 -0.25
CA GLU A 62 11.88 4.09 -1.44
C GLU A 62 11.19 3.48 -2.67
N VAL A 63 11.17 2.13 -2.78
CA VAL A 63 10.46 1.42 -3.86
C VAL A 63 8.95 1.68 -3.76
N ILE A 64 8.42 1.61 -2.55
CA ILE A 64 7.01 1.90 -2.26
C ILE A 64 6.70 3.38 -2.51
N GLY A 65 7.57 4.29 -2.08
CA GLY A 65 7.45 5.72 -2.35
C GLY A 65 7.40 6.03 -3.85
N GLY A 66 8.26 5.38 -4.65
CA GLY A 66 8.26 5.50 -6.10
C GLY A 66 6.96 5.01 -6.74
N ALA A 67 6.42 3.87 -6.30
CA ALA A 67 5.13 3.38 -6.77
C ALA A 67 3.98 4.34 -6.44
N VAL A 68 3.95 4.92 -5.23
CA VAL A 68 2.95 5.93 -4.83
C VAL A 68 3.06 7.18 -5.72
N ALA A 69 4.27 7.68 -5.94
CA ALA A 69 4.51 8.85 -6.79
C ALA A 69 4.06 8.62 -8.24
N HIS A 70 4.31 7.41 -8.78
CA HIS A 70 3.82 7.02 -10.09
C HIS A 70 2.29 7.01 -10.16
N ILE A 71 1.62 6.38 -9.19
CA ILE A 71 0.14 6.34 -9.13
C ILE A 71 -0.44 7.74 -9.05
N ALA A 72 0.09 8.59 -8.17
CA ALA A 72 -0.39 9.97 -8.00
C ALA A 72 -0.24 10.81 -9.28
N SER A 73 0.85 10.59 -10.03
CA SER A 73 1.10 11.29 -11.30
C SER A 73 0.23 10.78 -12.46
N ASN A 74 -0.30 9.57 -12.34
CA ASN A 74 -1.09 8.88 -13.37
C ASN A 74 -2.48 8.48 -12.84
N VAL A 75 -3.03 9.28 -11.91
CA VAL A 75 -4.21 8.90 -11.12
C VAL A 75 -5.45 8.61 -11.98
N SER A 76 -5.52 9.21 -13.18
CA SER A 76 -6.59 8.97 -14.16
C SER A 76 -6.63 7.56 -14.72
N ASN A 77 -5.56 6.77 -14.57
CA ASN A 77 -5.51 5.38 -15.01
C ASN A 77 -6.11 4.41 -13.98
N TYR A 78 -6.51 4.92 -12.81
CA TYR A 78 -6.99 4.15 -11.67
C TYR A 78 -8.46 4.43 -11.40
N ILE A 79 -9.15 3.43 -10.88
CA ILE A 79 -10.58 3.49 -10.54
C ILE A 79 -10.71 3.85 -9.06
N SER A 80 -11.39 4.96 -8.78
CA SER A 80 -11.68 5.38 -7.41
C SER A 80 -12.36 4.26 -6.60
N GLY A 81 -11.89 4.02 -5.40
CA GLY A 81 -12.31 2.96 -4.48
C GLY A 81 -11.51 1.66 -4.56
N GLU A 82 -10.63 1.49 -5.55
CA GLU A 82 -9.89 0.23 -5.71
C GLU A 82 -8.76 0.05 -4.67
N THR A 83 -8.24 -1.18 -4.59
CA THR A 83 -7.07 -1.51 -3.77
C THR A 83 -5.92 -1.94 -4.65
N ILE A 84 -4.83 -1.16 -4.60
CA ILE A 84 -3.65 -1.34 -5.45
C ILE A 84 -2.55 -2.03 -4.64
N GLN A 85 -1.96 -3.07 -5.22
CA GLN A 85 -0.78 -3.73 -4.67
C GLN A 85 0.49 -3.00 -5.14
N LEU A 86 1.11 -2.21 -4.28
CA LEU A 86 2.20 -1.31 -4.66
C LEU A 86 3.44 -2.04 -5.20
N GLN A 87 3.71 -3.27 -4.73
CA GLN A 87 4.82 -4.06 -5.26
C GLN A 87 4.57 -4.59 -6.68
N ASN A 88 3.30 -4.72 -7.11
CA ASN A 88 3.00 -5.05 -8.51
C ASN A 88 3.27 -3.86 -9.42
N VAL A 89 2.78 -2.67 -9.02
CA VAL A 89 3.07 -1.41 -9.72
C VAL A 89 4.58 -1.17 -9.79
N ALA A 90 5.31 -1.38 -8.68
CA ALA A 90 6.77 -1.26 -8.65
C ALA A 90 7.47 -2.15 -9.69
N ARG A 91 7.02 -3.42 -9.86
CA ARG A 91 7.57 -4.31 -10.91
C ARG A 91 7.23 -3.83 -12.32
N GLU A 92 6.00 -3.37 -12.53
CA GLU A 92 5.54 -2.87 -13.84
C GLU A 92 6.33 -1.64 -14.30
N ILE A 93 6.74 -0.79 -13.37
CA ILE A 93 7.51 0.43 -13.66
C ILE A 93 9.03 0.26 -13.49
N GLY A 94 9.51 -0.95 -13.18
CA GLY A 94 10.94 -1.30 -13.12
C GLY A 94 11.68 -0.84 -11.86
N LEU A 95 10.99 -0.66 -10.73
CA LEU A 95 11.60 -0.38 -9.42
C LEU A 95 11.86 -1.64 -8.58
N LEU A 96 11.34 -2.79 -8.99
CA LEU A 96 11.50 -4.11 -8.37
C LEU A 96 11.65 -5.18 -9.46
#